data_AF-A0A6I3UWI8-F1
#
_entry.id   AF-A0A6I3UWI8-F1
#
_cell.length_a   1.000
_cell.length_b   1.000
_cell.length_c   1.000
_cell.angle_alpha   90.00
_cell.angle_beta   90.00
_cell.angle_gamma   90.00
#
_symmetry.space_group_name_H-M   'P 1'
#
loop_
_entity.id
_entity.type
_entity.pdbx_description
1 polymer ?
#
loop_
_entity_poly.entity_id
_entity_poly.type
_entity_poly.pdbx_seq_one_letter_code
_entity_poly.pdbx_strand_id
1 'polypeptide(L)' 'MMSELFGEFLGTLILILLGNGVVAGVVLPKTKSNSAGWIVITMGWGIAVAVAVFVSGKL' A
#
# COMPACT_ATOMS: atom_id res chain seq x y z
N MET A 1 -20.09 0.55 -13.84
CA MET A 1 -18.94 0.51 -14.78
C MET A 1 -17.97 1.67 -14.60
N MET A 2 -18.30 2.95 -14.87
CA MET A 2 -17.29 4.03 -14.70
C MET A 2 -16.89 4.24 -13.23
N SER A 3 -17.84 4.15 -12.28
CA SER A 3 -17.57 4.23 -10.85
C SER A 3 -16.72 3.05 -10.35
N GLU A 4 -17.05 1.82 -10.76
CA GLU A 4 -16.29 0.60 -10.43
C GLU A 4 -14.84 0.69 -10.95
N LEU A 5 -14.65 1.12 -12.20
CA LEU A 5 -13.32 1.27 -12.79
C LEU A 5 -12.49 2.34 -12.07
N PHE A 6 -13.16 3.41 -11.62
CA PHE A 6 -12.54 4.45 -10.81
C PHE A 6 -12.22 3.97 -9.38
N GLY A 7 -13.10 3.17 -8.78
CA GLY A 7 -12.88 2.51 -7.49
C GLY A 7 -11.68 1.57 -7.52
N GLU A 8 -11.58 0.71 -8.53
CA GLU A 8 -10.43 -0.17 -8.75
C GLU A 8 -9.12 0.59 -9.00
N PHE A 9 -9.19 1.66 -9.79
CA PHE A 9 -8.03 2.53 -10.02
C PHE A 9 -7.55 3.17 -8.71
N LEU A 10 -8.45 3.76 -7.93
CA LEU A 10 -8.10 4.38 -6.66
C LEU A 10 -7.62 3.37 -5.62
N GLY A 11 -8.30 2.22 -5.51
CA GLY A 11 -7.89 1.14 -4.62
C GLY A 11 -6.48 0.65 -4.93
N THR A 12 -6.19 0.42 -6.21
CA THR A 12 -4.85 0.00 -6.66
C THR A 12 -3.80 1.09 -6.45
N LEU A 13 -4.15 2.35 -6.71
CA LEU A 13 -3.25 3.49 -6.46
C LEU A 13 -2.85 3.56 -4.99
N ILE A 14 -3.81 3.42 -4.06
CA ILE A 14 -3.54 3.41 -2.62
C ILE A 14 -2.71 2.19 -2.22
N LEU A 15 -3.05 1.01 -2.73
CA LEU A 15 -2.32 -0.23 -2.46
C LEU A 15 -0.84 -0.10 -2.82
N ILE A 16 -0.56 0.36 -4.05
CA ILE A 16 0.80 0.53 -4.55
C ILE A 16 1.54 1.64 -3.80
N LEU A 17 0.89 2.78 -3.57
CA LEU A 17 1.51 3.92 -2.87
C LEU A 17 1.96 3.53 -1.46
N LEU A 18 1.10 2.86 -0.70
CA LEU A 18 1.40 2.45 0.67
C LEU A 18 2.32 1.23 0.71
N GLY A 19 2.05 0.19 -0.09
CA GLY A 19 2.84 -1.04 -0.13
C GLY A 19 4.28 -0.79 -0.57
N ASN A 20 4.48 -0.12 -1.71
CA ASN A 20 5.83 0.23 -2.17
C ASN A 20 6.47 1.30 -1.29
N GLY A 21 5.69 2.18 -0.65
CA GLY A 21 6.19 3.15 0.32
C GLY A 21 6.87 2.48 1.52
N VAL A 22 6.28 1.41 2.05
CA VAL A 22 6.91 0.62 3.14
C VAL A 22 8.16 -0.11 2.64
N VAL A 23 8.12 -0.71 1.44
CA VAL A 23 9.31 -1.36 0.85
C VAL A 23 10.43 -0.34 0.66
N ALA A 24 10.14 0.84 0.13
CA ALA A 24 11.10 1.92 -0.03
C ALA A 24 11.66 2.37 1.32
N GLY A 25 10.81 2.51 2.34
CA GLY A 25 11.21 2.81 3.71
C GLY A 25 12.18 1.78 4.29
N VAL A 26 11.99 0.49 4.02
CA VAL A 26 12.84 -0.57 4.59
C VAL A 26 14.12 -0.81 3.78
N VAL A 27 14.04 -0.71 2.46
CA VAL A 27 15.13 -1.12 1.55
C VAL A 27 16.06 0.04 1.18
N LEU A 28 15.53 1.25 0.97
CA LEU A 28 16.36 2.37 0.53
C LEU A 28 17.23 2.89 1.68
N PRO A 29 18.51 3.22 1.42
CA PRO A 29 19.36 3.85 2.43
C PRO A 29 18.85 5.25 2.77
N LYS A 30 19.24 5.76 3.95
CA LYS A 30 18.88 7.11 4.46
C LYS A 30 17.39 7.28 4.81
N THR A 31 16.65 6.20 5.00
CA THR A 31 15.31 6.20 5.56
C THR A 31 15.36 5.86 7.06
N LYS A 32 14.35 6.29 7.82
CA LYS A 32 14.28 6.01 9.27
C LYS A 32 13.99 4.53 9.59
N SER A 33 13.37 3.82 8.66
CA SER A 33 13.01 2.40 8.79
C SER A 33 13.95 1.48 8.01
N ASN A 34 15.11 1.97 7.55
CA ASN A 34 16.07 1.14 6.83
C ASN A 34 16.46 -0.09 7.64
N SER A 35 16.50 -1.25 6.99
CA SER A 35 16.84 -2.54 7.62
C SER A 35 15.90 -2.98 8.76
N ALA A 36 14.67 -2.46 8.82
CA ALA A 36 13.65 -2.91 9.79
C ALA A 36 13.14 -4.35 9.55
N GLY A 37 13.55 -4.98 8.45
CA GLY A 37 13.30 -6.39 8.15
C GLY A 37 11.97 -6.69 7.47
N TRP A 38 11.79 -7.96 7.10
CA TRP A 38 10.68 -8.41 6.27
C TRP A 38 9.31 -8.30 6.96
N ILE A 39 9.24 -8.43 8.28
CA ILE A 39 7.99 -8.37 9.04
C ILE A 39 7.28 -7.01 8.91
N VAL A 40 8.06 -5.92 8.84
CA VAL A 40 7.54 -4.57 8.63
C VAL A 40 6.97 -4.43 7.23
N ILE A 41 7.61 -5.02 6.23
CA ILE A 41 7.11 -5.05 4.85
C ILE A 41 5.80 -5.82 4.78
N THR A 42 5.72 -7.04 5.35
CA THR A 42 4.51 -7.85 5.28
C THR A 42 3.34 -7.23 6.03
N MET A 43 3.59 -6.67 7.22
CA MET A 43 2.54 -5.95 7.97
C MET A 43 2.10 -4.68 7.25
N GLY A 44 3.04 -3.91 6.68
CA GLY A 44 2.75 -2.72 5.90
C GLY A 44 1.88 -3.01 4.67
N TRP A 45 2.19 -4.08 3.93
CA TRP A 45 1.37 -4.54 2.81
C TRP A 45 -0.01 -5.04 3.26
N GLY A 46 -0.09 -5.79 4.36
CA GLY A 46 -1.37 -6.23 4.91
C GLY A 46 -2.30 -5.05 5.26
N ILE A 47 -1.76 -4.01 5.87
CA ILE A 47 -2.51 -2.77 6.16
C ILE A 47 -2.87 -2.04 4.87
N ALA A 48 -1.96 -1.94 3.90
CA ALA A 48 -2.23 -1.30 2.61
C ALA A 48 -3.40 -1.96 1.86
N VAL A 49 -3.46 -3.30 1.86
CA VAL A 49 -4.59 -4.07 1.29
C VAL A 49 -5.89 -3.76 2.03
N ALA A 50 -5.88 -3.77 3.36
CA ALA A 50 -7.09 -3.47 4.14
C ALA A 50 -7.65 -2.08 3.78
N VAL A 51 -6.79 -1.06 3.70
CA VAL A 51 -7.20 0.29 3.29
C VAL A 51 -7.71 0.31 1.84
N ALA A 52 -7.01 -0.32 0.90
CA ALA A 52 -7.40 -0.37 -0.50
C ALA A 52 -8.79 -1.00 -0.71
N VAL A 53 -9.14 -2.04 0.05
CA VAL A 53 -10.47 -2.67 0.00
C VAL A 53 -11.57 -1.71 0.43
N PHE A 54 -11.35 -0.93 1.50
CA PHE A 54 -12.34 0.06 1.94
C PHE A 54 -12.51 1.22 0.95
N VAL A 55 -11.47 1.55 0.18
CA VAL A 55 -11.54 2.58 -0.87
C VAL A 55 -12.21 2.04 -2.12
N SER A 56 -11.85 0.84 -2.60
CA SER A 56 -12.44 0.24 -3.81
C SER A 56 -13.90 -0.13 -3.60
N GLY A 57 -14.24 -0.74 -2.46
CA GLY A 57 -15.59 -1.27 -2.20
C GLY A 57 -16.66 -0.24 -1.82
N LYS A 58 -16.30 1.02 -1.57
CA LYS A 58 -17.26 2.10 -1.24
C LYS A 58 -17.67 2.96 -2.45
N LEU A 59 -17.15 2.68 -3.64
CA LEU A 59 -17.34 3.46 -4.87
C LEU A 59 -18.08 2.68 -5.96
#